data_AF-A0A9E0MPY0-F1
#
_entry.id   AF-A0A9E0MPY0-F1
#
_cell.length_a   1.000
_cell.length_b   1.000
_cell.length_c   1.000
_cell.angle_alpha   90.00
_cell.angle_beta   90.00
_cell.angle_gamma   90.00
#
_symmetry.space_group_name_H-M   'P 1'
#
loop_
_entity.id
_entity.type
_entity.pdbx_description
1 polymer ?
#
loop_
_entity_poly.entity_id
_entity_poly.type
_entity_poly.pdbx_seq_one_letter_code
_entity_poly.pdbx_strand_id
1 'polypeptide(L)'
;MKRLTREELRQGALMYPPVDDPRPRTRAECKEELRPCPWVACKFHLYLDVNPETGSIKINFPDLEPWDLPHTCSLDIAERGGITLEEVGEIMNLTRERIRQVEVRGLLKLKMASPSPDEIGAALLRRPGQ
;
A
#
# COMPACT_ATOMS: atom_id res chain seq x y z
N MET A 1 -6.31 14.36 5.79
CA MET A 1 -6.81 12.97 5.88
C MET A 1 -8.16 12.91 6.59
N LYS A 2 -9.10 12.07 6.11
CA LYS A 2 -10.41 11.83 6.74
C LYS A 2 -10.58 10.34 7.03
N ARG A 3 -10.97 9.95 8.24
CA ARG A 3 -11.37 8.57 8.56
C ARG A 3 -12.88 8.47 8.50
N LEU A 4 -13.40 7.47 7.79
CA LEU A 4 -14.82 7.23 7.72
C LEU A 4 -15.35 6.66 9.03
N THR A 5 -16.51 7.13 9.46
CA THR A 5 -17.27 6.58 10.57
C THR A 5 -17.90 5.25 10.19
N ARG A 6 -18.29 4.45 11.20
CA ARG A 6 -18.98 3.18 10.96
C ARG A 6 -20.31 3.37 10.22
N GLU A 7 -21.01 4.47 10.48
CA GLU A 7 -22.26 4.79 9.79
C GLU A 7 -22.01 5.17 8.33
N GLU A 8 -21.01 6.03 8.03
CA GLU A 8 -20.62 6.34 6.65
C GLU A 8 -20.25 5.07 5.86
N LEU A 9 -19.51 4.13 6.47
CA LEU A 9 -19.18 2.85 5.85
C LEU A 9 -20.43 2.00 5.58
N ARG A 10 -21.36 1.95 6.54
CA ARG A 10 -22.62 1.21 6.39
C ARG A 10 -23.47 1.78 5.26
N GLN A 11 -23.63 3.10 5.23
CA GLN A 11 -24.37 3.80 4.18
C GLN A 11 -23.71 3.60 2.82
N GLY A 12 -22.39 3.72 2.73
CA GLY A 12 -21.63 3.45 1.52
C GLY A 12 -21.86 2.03 0.98
N ALA A 13 -21.79 1.02 1.85
CA ALA A 13 -22.04 -0.37 1.46
C ALA A 13 -23.49 -0.65 1.04
N LEU A 14 -24.47 0.10 1.58
CA LEU A 14 -25.87 -0.01 1.19
C LEU A 14 -26.13 0.63 -0.18
N MET A 15 -25.54 1.81 -0.43
CA MET A 15 -25.66 2.53 -1.70
C MET A 15 -24.89 1.85 -2.82
N TYR A 16 -23.69 1.33 -2.50
CA TYR A 16 -22.76 0.70 -3.43
C TYR A 16 -22.40 -0.69 -2.92
N PRO A 17 -23.30 -1.68 -3.12
CA PRO A 17 -23.02 -3.05 -2.71
C PRO A 17 -21.81 -3.60 -3.47
N PRO A 18 -21.03 -4.53 -2.87
CA PRO A 18 -19.92 -5.17 -3.56
C PRO A 18 -20.37 -5.81 -4.87
N VAL A 19 -19.68 -5.46 -5.94
CA VAL A 19 -19.86 -6.02 -7.29
C VAL A 19 -18.68 -6.94 -7.59
N ASP A 20 -18.94 -8.04 -8.29
CA ASP A 20 -17.91 -8.98 -8.74
C ASP A 20 -17.43 -8.61 -10.15
N ASP A 21 -17.02 -7.35 -10.31
CA ASP A 21 -16.49 -6.87 -11.57
C ASP A 21 -15.09 -7.46 -11.82
N PRO A 22 -14.81 -7.95 -13.04
CA PRO A 22 -13.49 -8.42 -13.39
C PRO A 22 -12.46 -7.32 -13.17
N ARG A 23 -11.46 -7.61 -12.34
CA ARG A 23 -10.35 -6.70 -12.05
C ARG A 23 -9.01 -7.40 -12.23
N PRO A 24 -7.94 -6.67 -12.57
CA PRO A 24 -6.60 -7.21 -12.67
C PRO A 24 -6.19 -7.95 -11.40
N ARG A 25 -5.64 -9.15 -11.58
CA ARG A 25 -5.15 -10.01 -10.51
C ARG A 25 -3.64 -9.89 -10.32
N THR A 26 -2.93 -9.50 -11.38
CA THR A 26 -1.48 -9.40 -11.37
C THR A 26 -1.00 -8.00 -11.73
N ARG A 27 0.24 -7.67 -11.31
CA ARG A 27 0.90 -6.43 -11.71
C ARG A 27 1.05 -6.31 -13.22
N ALA A 28 1.32 -7.43 -13.90
CA ALA A 28 1.45 -7.45 -15.36
C ALA A 28 0.15 -7.03 -16.07
N GLU A 29 -1.01 -7.41 -15.50
CA GLU A 29 -2.31 -7.03 -16.05
C GLU A 29 -2.61 -5.53 -15.85
N CYS A 30 -2.32 -4.95 -14.68
CA CYS A 30 -2.69 -3.55 -14.40
C CYS A 30 -1.63 -2.49 -14.76
N LYS A 31 -0.41 -2.90 -15.11
CA LYS A 31 0.71 -1.97 -15.33
C LYS A 31 0.47 -1.02 -16.48
N GLU A 32 0.01 -1.56 -17.61
CA GLU A 32 -0.23 -0.82 -18.85
C GLU A 32 -1.68 -0.33 -18.99
N GLU A 33 -2.48 -0.43 -17.93
CA GLU A 33 -3.84 0.09 -17.89
C GLU A 33 -3.89 1.61 -17.64
N LEU A 34 -5.11 2.16 -17.62
CA LEU A 34 -5.41 3.57 -17.39
C LEU A 34 -4.70 4.14 -16.15
N ARG A 35 -4.23 5.38 -16.31
CA ARG A 35 -3.76 6.27 -15.24
C ARG A 35 -4.49 7.62 -15.36
N PRO A 36 -4.98 8.22 -14.26
CA PRO A 36 -5.05 7.73 -12.87
C PRO A 36 -5.73 6.36 -12.72
N CYS A 37 -5.24 5.51 -11.81
CA CYS A 37 -5.70 4.12 -11.70
C CYS A 37 -7.16 4.05 -11.24
N PRO A 38 -8.07 3.35 -11.97
CA PRO A 38 -9.48 3.26 -11.58
C PRO A 38 -9.71 2.30 -10.40
N TRP A 39 -8.75 1.44 -10.09
CA TRP A 39 -8.89 0.37 -9.09
C TRP A 39 -8.64 0.86 -7.66
N VAL A 40 -9.50 1.75 -7.17
CA VAL A 40 -9.39 2.39 -5.84
C VAL A 40 -9.41 1.39 -4.68
N ALA A 41 -10.04 0.22 -4.86
CA ALA A 41 -10.07 -0.86 -3.88
C ALA A 41 -8.78 -1.71 -3.84
N CYS A 42 -7.80 -1.44 -4.72
CA CYS A 42 -6.51 -2.13 -4.68
C CYS A 42 -5.71 -1.72 -3.44
N LYS A 43 -5.09 -2.68 -2.76
CA LYS A 43 -4.25 -2.44 -1.56
C LYS A 43 -3.04 -1.52 -1.81
N PHE A 44 -2.66 -1.33 -3.07
CA PHE A 44 -1.54 -0.47 -3.47
C PHE A 44 -2.00 0.93 -3.93
N HIS A 45 -3.31 1.18 -3.93
CA HIS A 45 -3.86 2.45 -4.35
C HIS A 45 -3.59 3.55 -3.30
N LEU A 46 -3.17 4.73 -3.73
CA LEU A 46 -2.73 5.81 -2.81
C LEU A 46 -3.87 6.67 -2.26
N TYR A 47 -5.10 6.49 -2.77
CA TYR A 47 -6.28 7.25 -2.30
C TYR A 47 -6.78 6.79 -0.92
N LEU A 48 -6.83 5.47 -0.68
CA LEU A 48 -7.43 4.87 0.51
C LEU A 48 -6.40 4.03 1.28
N ASP A 49 -6.36 4.21 2.60
CA ASP A 49 -5.77 3.25 3.52
C ASP A 49 -6.87 2.46 4.22
N VAL A 50 -6.90 1.15 3.97
CA VAL A 50 -7.83 0.22 4.62
C VAL A 50 -7.08 -0.58 5.68
N ASN A 51 -7.56 -0.54 6.91
CA ASN A 51 -7.03 -1.39 7.96
C ASN A 51 -7.57 -2.83 7.78
N PRO A 52 -6.71 -3.84 7.57
CA PRO A 52 -7.16 -5.20 7.23
C PRO A 52 -7.83 -5.93 8.40
N GLU A 53 -7.56 -5.53 9.65
CA GLU A 53 -8.13 -6.17 10.85
C GLU A 53 -9.51 -5.60 11.20
N THR A 54 -9.64 -4.27 11.08
CA THR A 54 -10.85 -3.54 11.53
C THR A 54 -11.77 -3.13 10.39
N GLY A 55 -11.30 -3.18 9.14
CA GLY A 55 -12.01 -2.65 7.98
C GLY A 55 -12.16 -1.12 7.97
N SER A 56 -11.51 -0.39 8.87
CA SER A 56 -11.58 1.08 8.90
C SER A 56 -10.90 1.68 7.66
N ILE A 57 -11.58 2.64 7.03
CA ILE A 57 -11.10 3.31 5.82
C ILE A 57 -10.68 4.74 6.15
N LYS A 58 -9.50 5.12 5.66
CA LYS A 58 -8.98 6.48 5.73
C LYS A 58 -8.69 6.99 4.31
N ILE A 59 -9.26 8.15 3.98
CA ILE A 59 -8.99 8.88 2.74
C ILE A 59 -7.77 9.78 2.97
N ASN A 60 -6.75 9.61 2.14
CA ASN A 60 -5.49 10.33 2.28
C ASN A 60 -5.68 11.82 1.95
N PHE A 61 -6.26 12.13 0.80
CA PHE A 61 -6.58 13.49 0.35
C PHE A 61 -8.09 13.65 0.23
N PRO A 62 -8.80 14.08 1.29
CA PRO A 62 -10.26 14.17 1.27
C PRO A 62 -10.80 15.26 0.34
N ASP A 63 -9.95 16.18 -0.10
CA ASP A 63 -10.29 17.30 -0.96
C ASP A 63 -10.00 17.02 -2.45
N LEU A 64 -9.48 15.83 -2.78
CA LEU A 64 -9.16 15.41 -4.14
C LEU A 64 -9.93 14.13 -4.47
N GLU A 65 -10.45 14.04 -5.69
CA GLU A 65 -10.99 12.80 -6.21
C GLU A 65 -9.85 11.88 -6.72
N PRO A 66 -10.10 10.56 -6.89
CA PRO A 66 -9.07 9.63 -7.34
C PRO A 66 -8.37 10.02 -8.65
N TRP A 67 -9.09 10.66 -9.57
CA TRP A 67 -8.56 11.14 -10.85
C TRP A 67 -7.82 12.47 -10.77
N ASP A 68 -7.90 13.18 -9.66
CA ASP A 68 -7.15 14.43 -9.42
C ASP A 68 -5.81 14.16 -8.70
N LEU A 69 -5.57 12.92 -8.27
CA LEU A 69 -4.32 12.54 -7.60
C LEU A 69 -3.14 12.55 -8.58
N PRO A 70 -2.01 13.20 -8.23
CA PRO A 70 -0.79 13.14 -9.05
C PRO A 70 -0.27 11.71 -9.22
N HIS A 71 -0.43 10.89 -8.18
CA HIS A 71 0.02 9.51 -8.12
C HIS A 71 -1.05 8.62 -7.47
N THR A 72 -1.42 7.54 -8.15
CA THR A 72 -2.48 6.63 -7.68
C THR A 72 -1.97 5.26 -7.23
N CYS A 73 -0.73 4.88 -7.54
CA CYS A 73 -0.20 3.53 -7.30
C CYS A 73 1.18 3.57 -6.63
N SER A 74 1.31 2.93 -5.46
CA SER A 74 2.60 2.85 -4.75
C SER A 74 3.64 1.99 -5.48
N LEU A 75 3.20 0.98 -6.26
CA LEU A 75 4.12 0.17 -7.07
C LEU A 75 4.72 0.96 -8.24
N ASP A 76 3.94 1.85 -8.87
CA ASP A 76 4.45 2.73 -9.92
C ASP A 76 5.50 3.70 -9.37
N ILE A 77 5.36 4.14 -8.12
CA ILE A 77 6.37 4.95 -7.43
C ILE A 77 7.61 4.14 -7.11
N ALA A 78 7.46 2.93 -6.55
CA ALA A 78 8.58 2.07 -6.20
C ALA A 78 9.43 1.66 -7.42
N GLU A 79 8.80 1.48 -8.60
CA GLU A 79 9.52 1.17 -9.85
C GLU A 79 10.44 2.31 -10.33
N ARG A 80 10.23 3.55 -9.87
CA ARG A 80 11.12 4.69 -10.20
C ARG A 80 12.46 4.63 -9.45
N GLY A 81 12.57 3.76 -8.45
CA GLY A 81 13.75 3.65 -7.59
C GLY A 81 13.56 4.35 -6.24
N GLY A 82 14.64 4.90 -5.70
CA GLY A 82 14.63 5.56 -4.39
C GLY A 82 13.98 6.94 -4.46
N ILE A 83 13.17 7.26 -3.46
CA ILE A 83 12.60 8.59 -3.21
C ILE A 83 12.86 8.99 -1.75
N THR A 84 12.82 10.28 -1.47
CA THR A 84 13.06 10.84 -0.14
C THR A 84 11.88 10.64 0.80
N LEU A 85 12.10 10.77 2.12
CA LEU A 85 11.03 10.68 3.12
C LEU A 85 10.01 11.81 2.98
N GLU A 86 10.48 12.97 2.54
CA GLU A 86 9.69 14.14 2.21
C GLU A 86 8.74 13.86 1.05
N GLU A 87 9.25 13.34 -0.08
CA GLU A 87 8.44 12.96 -1.24
C GLU A 87 7.41 11.89 -0.87
N VAL A 88 7.77 10.86 -0.11
CA VAL A 88 6.80 9.86 0.38
C VAL A 88 5.72 10.53 1.24
N GLY A 89 6.11 11.48 2.08
CA GLY A 89 5.20 12.24 2.93
C GLY A 89 4.18 13.02 2.10
N GLU A 90 4.64 13.74 1.08
CA GLU A 90 3.78 14.47 0.14
C GLU A 90 2.83 13.53 -0.60
N ILE A 91 3.32 12.37 -1.08
CA ILE A 91 2.51 11.38 -1.82
C ILE A 91 1.42 10.75 -0.95
N MET A 92 1.70 10.54 0.34
CA MET A 92 0.78 9.84 1.25
C MET A 92 -0.01 10.79 2.16
N ASN A 93 0.15 12.11 2.05
CA ASN A 93 -0.37 13.13 2.97
C ASN A 93 0.07 12.91 4.45
N LEU A 94 1.32 12.52 4.64
CA LEU A 94 1.92 12.26 5.94
C LEU A 94 3.10 13.20 6.20
N THR A 95 3.35 13.49 7.47
CA THR A 95 4.56 14.23 7.83
C THR A 95 5.81 13.37 7.56
N ARG A 96 6.91 14.02 7.16
CA ARG A 96 8.22 13.39 7.02
C ARG A 96 8.59 12.53 8.24
N GLU A 97 8.38 13.08 9.45
CA GLU A 97 8.67 12.36 10.69
C GLU A 97 7.80 11.10 10.85
N ARG A 98 6.54 11.14 10.39
CA ARG A 98 5.69 9.96 10.39
C ARG A 98 6.20 8.89 9.43
N ILE A 99 6.66 9.26 8.23
CA ILE A 99 7.28 8.32 7.29
C ILE A 99 8.54 7.71 7.89
N ARG A 100 9.42 8.52 8.49
CA ARG A 100 10.63 8.04 9.18
C ARG A 100 10.29 7.00 10.26
N GLN A 101 9.26 7.23 11.06
CA GLN A 101 8.82 6.27 12.08
C GLN A 101 8.33 4.95 11.48
N VAL A 102 7.58 5.02 10.38
CA VAL A 102 7.10 3.84 9.65
C VAL A 102 8.27 3.05 9.06
N GLU A 103 9.22 3.74 8.43
CA GLU A 103 10.43 3.14 7.86
C GLU A 103 11.25 2.43 8.92
N VAL A 104 11.60 3.11 10.02
CA VAL A 104 12.38 2.51 11.12
C VAL A 104 11.68 1.27 11.67
N ARG A 105 10.37 1.33 11.89
CA ARG A 105 9.59 0.17 12.35
C ARG A 105 9.58 -0.96 11.32
N GLY A 106 9.47 -0.63 10.04
CA GLY A 106 9.51 -1.58 8.93
C GLY A 106 10.85 -2.30 8.86
N LEU A 107 11.96 -1.55 8.89
CA LEU A 107 13.32 -2.09 8.89
C LEU A 107 13.57 -3.01 10.09
N LEU A 108 13.07 -2.66 11.28
CA LEU A 108 13.17 -3.52 12.46
C LEU A 108 12.43 -4.85 12.27
N LYS A 109 11.20 -4.82 11.72
CA LYS A 109 10.45 -6.04 11.42
C LYS A 109 11.18 -6.92 10.40
N LEU A 110 11.75 -6.31 9.35
CA LEU A 110 12.53 -7.03 8.35
C LEU A 110 13.77 -7.66 8.99
N LYS A 111 14.49 -6.95 9.86
CA LYS A 111 15.65 -7.49 10.58
C LYS A 111 15.28 -8.69 11.47
N MET A 112 14.12 -8.67 12.11
CA MET A 112 13.65 -9.76 12.97
C MET A 112 13.14 -10.97 12.18
N ALA A 113 12.58 -10.74 10.98
CA ALA A 113 12.05 -11.80 10.12
C ALA A 113 13.09 -12.36 9.13
N SER A 114 14.21 -11.66 8.93
CA SER A 114 15.30 -12.14 8.09
C SER A 114 16.10 -13.19 8.85
N PRO A 115 16.41 -14.33 8.22
CA PRO A 115 17.34 -15.29 8.82
C PRO A 115 18.68 -14.60 9.07
N SER A 116 19.31 -14.95 10.19
CA SER A 116 20.64 -14.47 10.52
C SER A 116 21.65 -14.86 9.43
N PRO A 117 22.74 -14.11 9.25
CA PRO A 117 23.81 -14.49 8.31
C PRO A 117 24.30 -15.93 8.54
N ASP A 118 24.31 -16.39 9.79
CA ASP A 118 24.70 -17.76 10.17
C ASP A 118 23.66 -18.79 9.72
N GLU A 119 22.37 -18.48 9.80
CA GLU A 119 21.29 -19.35 9.28
C GLU A 119 21.30 -19.42 7.75
N ILE A 120 21.59 -18.32 7.07
CA ILE A 120 21.76 -18.29 5.61
C ILE A 120 22.99 -19.12 5.22
N GLY A 121 24.12 -18.95 5.93
CA GLY A 121 25.33 -19.74 5.73
C GLY A 121 25.10 -21.23 5.97
N ALA A 122 24.38 -21.60 7.04
CA ALA A 122 24.03 -22.98 7.34
C ALA A 122 23.09 -23.61 6.29
N ALA A 123 22.15 -22.83 5.74
CA ALA A 123 21.27 -23.28 4.66
C ALA A 123 22.04 -23.55 3.34
N LEU A 124 23.06 -22.74 3.04
CA LEU A 124 23.94 -22.96 1.87
C LEU A 124 24.87 -24.18 2.05
N LEU A 125 25.22 -24.54 3.29
CA LEU A 125 26.06 -25.69 3.61
C LEU A 125 25.28 -27.02 3.65
N ARG A 126 23.97 -26.99 3.89
CA ARG A 126 23.10 -28.17 3.80
C ARG A 126 22.79 -28.49 2.33
N ARG A 127 23.69 -29.21 1.66
CA ARG A 127 23.40 -29.81 0.35
C ARG A 127 22.30 -30.88 0.48
N PRO A 128 21.33 -30.97 -0.45
CA PRO A 128 20.39 -32.08 -0.47
C PRO A 128 21.16 -33.37 -0.82
N GLY A 129 21.22 -34.32 0.13
CA GLY A 129 21.82 -35.66 -0.09
C GLY A 129 22.84 -36.15 0.95
N GLN A 130 22.98 -35.52 2.12
CA GLN A 130 23.58 -36.14 3.31
C GLN A 130 22.51 -36.63 4.27
#